data_AF-A0A2M7VMW3-F1
#
_entry.id   AF-A0A2M7VMW3-F1
#
_cell.length_a   1.000
_cell.length_b   1.000
_cell.length_c   1.000
_cell.angle_alpha   90.00
_cell.angle_beta   90.00
_cell.angle_gamma   90.00
#
_symmetry.space_group_name_H-M   'P 1'
#
loop_
_entity.id
_entity.type
_entity.pdbx_description
1 polymer ?
#
loop_
_entity_poly.entity_id
_entity_poly.type
_entity_poly.pdbx_seq_one_letter_code
_entity_poly.pdbx_strand_id
1 'polypeptide(L)'
;MQLESPKVSVKKSANQLFDFLTEVSNFESIMPENIDKFEALDQSFIFALKGMPSIKLKLGSLEKPTKIVLVSASDKFPFSLTADIVELDSA
;
A
#
# COMPACT_ATOMS: atom_id res chain seq x y z
N MET A 1 -16.64 -2.41 2.09
CA MET A 1 -15.82 -3.59 2.45
C MET A 1 -14.46 -3.05 2.90
N GLN A 2 -13.96 -3.48 4.06
CA GLN A 2 -12.65 -3.07 4.58
C GLN A 2 -11.66 -4.18 4.24
N LEU A 3 -10.63 -3.85 3.45
CA LEU A 3 -9.50 -4.75 3.23
C LEU A 3 -8.48 -4.44 4.32
N GLU A 4 -8.38 -5.31 5.32
CA GLU A 4 -7.33 -5.24 6.33
C GLU A 4 -6.18 -6.13 5.88
N SER A 5 -5.07 -5.51 5.49
CA SER A 5 -3.81 -6.22 5.31
C SER A 5 -3.24 -6.65 6.66
N PRO A 6 -2.47 -7.74 6.72
CA PRO A 6 -1.82 -8.17 7.95
C PRO A 6 -0.86 -7.07 8.44
N LYS A 7 -0.93 -6.73 9.73
CA LYS A 7 0.03 -5.83 10.36
C LYS A 7 1.38 -6.53 10.45
N VAL A 8 2.37 -6.03 9.71
CA VAL A 8 3.72 -6.56 9.72
C VAL A 8 4.62 -5.66 10.55
N SER A 9 5.34 -6.24 11.52
CA SER A 9 6.34 -5.51 12.31
C SER A 9 7.72 -5.72 11.70
N VAL A 10 8.44 -4.62 11.46
CA VAL A 10 9.72 -4.61 10.78
C VAL A 10 10.72 -3.83 11.61
N LYS A 11 11.94 -4.35 11.74
CA LYS A 11 13.04 -3.68 12.48
C LYS A 11 13.70 -2.59 11.63
N LYS A 12 12.90 -1.67 11.08
CA LYS A 12 13.34 -0.54 10.27
C LYS A 12 12.75 0.74 10.84
N SER A 13 13.47 1.85 10.70
CA SER A 13 12.98 3.18 11.10
C SER A 13 11.76 3.57 10.26
N ALA A 14 10.85 4.36 10.86
CA ALA A 14 9.65 4.85 10.18
C ALA A 14 9.96 5.54 8.84
N ASN A 15 11.02 6.34 8.78
CA ASN A 15 11.48 7.00 7.54
C ASN A 15 11.85 6.01 6.42
N GLN A 16 12.61 4.95 6.75
CA GLN A 16 12.98 3.91 5.79
C GLN A 16 11.75 3.17 5.27
N LEU A 17 10.79 2.90 6.16
CA LEU A 17 9.55 2.25 5.80
C LEU A 17 8.67 3.13 4.94
N PHE A 18 8.61 4.42 5.27
CA PHE A 18 7.91 5.38 4.47
C PHE A 18 8.49 5.44 3.07
N ASP A 19 9.80 5.60 2.93
CA ASP A 19 10.45 5.71 1.62
C ASP A 19 10.20 4.44 0.78
N PHE A 20 10.27 3.27 1.43
CA PHE A 20 9.91 1.99 0.82
C PHE A 20 8.46 1.96 0.32
N LEU A 21 7.51 2.39 1.16
CA LEU A 21 6.08 2.48 0.83
C LEU A 21 5.72 3.66 -0.09
N THR A 22 6.63 4.60 -0.33
CA THR A 22 6.44 5.66 -1.33
C THR A 22 6.68 5.13 -2.73
N GLU A 23 7.57 4.15 -2.83
CA GLU A 23 7.93 3.50 -4.07
C GLU A 23 6.93 2.37 -4.38
N VAL A 24 6.13 2.58 -5.42
CA VAL A 24 5.03 1.67 -5.77
C VAL A 24 5.51 0.26 -6.14
N SER A 25 6.73 0.10 -6.65
CA SER A 25 7.34 -1.21 -6.95
C SER A 25 7.50 -2.09 -5.71
N ASN A 26 7.76 -1.49 -4.56
CA ASN A 26 7.94 -2.22 -3.31
C ASN A 26 6.64 -2.83 -2.78
N PHE A 27 5.48 -2.37 -3.27
CA PHE A 27 4.20 -2.98 -2.93
C PHE A 27 4.15 -4.45 -3.36
N GLU A 28 4.77 -4.81 -4.47
CA GLU A 28 4.80 -6.21 -4.94
C GLU A 28 5.35 -7.16 -3.87
N SER A 29 6.38 -6.75 -3.12
CA SER A 29 7.01 -7.56 -2.08
C SER A 29 6.22 -7.66 -0.77
N ILE A 30 5.24 -6.77 -0.57
CA ILE A 30 4.37 -6.76 0.62
C ILE A 30 2.95 -7.22 0.33
N MET A 31 2.62 -7.45 -0.95
CA MET A 31 1.31 -7.93 -1.35
C MET A 31 1.12 -9.38 -0.85
N PRO A 32 -0.08 -9.72 -0.36
CA PRO A 32 -0.38 -11.06 0.12
C PRO A 32 -0.37 -12.10 -1.02
N GLU A 33 -0.18 -13.37 -0.67
CA GLU A 33 -0.09 -14.49 -1.63
C GLU A 33 -1.33 -14.68 -2.51
N ASN A 34 -2.46 -14.06 -2.17
CA ASN A 34 -3.69 -14.08 -2.95
C ASN A 34 -3.72 -13.03 -4.08
N ILE A 35 -2.61 -12.34 -4.35
CA ILE A 35 -2.49 -11.46 -5.51
C ILE A 35 -2.49 -12.27 -6.81
N ASP A 36 -3.32 -11.84 -7.77
CA ASP A 36 -3.49 -12.45 -9.09
C ASP A 36 -2.65 -11.71 -10.15
N LYS A 37 -2.64 -10.37 -10.10
CA LYS A 37 -1.83 -9.53 -10.97
C LYS A 37 -1.31 -8.33 -10.20
N PHE A 38 -0.05 -7.96 -10.42
CA PHE A 38 0.53 -6.70 -9.95
C PHE A 38 1.31 -6.05 -11.10
N GLU A 39 1.17 -4.75 -11.25
CA GLU A 39 1.82 -3.96 -12.30
C GLU A 39 2.15 -2.57 -11.73
N ALA A 40 3.42 -2.33 -11.40
CA ALA A 40 3.90 -1.02 -10.99
C ALA A 40 4.01 -0.08 -12.20
N LEU A 41 3.55 1.16 -12.04
CA LEU A 41 3.74 2.29 -12.95
C LEU A 41 4.53 3.38 -12.20
N ASP A 42 4.79 4.55 -12.78
CA ASP A 42 5.58 5.60 -12.11
C ASP A 42 5.01 6.08 -10.77
N GLN A 43 3.74 6.49 -10.73
CA GLN A 43 3.08 7.08 -9.54
C GLN A 43 1.81 6.34 -9.14
N SER A 44 1.60 5.18 -9.75
CA SER A 44 0.42 4.35 -9.55
C SER A 44 0.80 2.90 -9.75
N PHE A 45 -0.02 1.98 -9.25
CA PHE A 45 0.13 0.57 -9.54
C PHE A 45 -1.25 -0.03 -9.75
N ILE A 46 -1.29 -1.09 -10.55
CA ILE A 46 -2.49 -1.89 -10.76
C ILE A 46 -2.27 -3.20 -10.05
N PHE A 47 -3.21 -3.57 -9.19
CA PHE A 47 -3.20 -4.88 -8.56
C PHE A 47 -4.57 -5.54 -8.72
N ALA A 48 -4.59 -6.85 -8.81
CA ALA A 48 -5.79 -7.68 -8.85
C ALA A 48 -5.59 -8.81 -7.84
N LEU A 49 -6.58 -9.07 -6.99
CA LEU A 49 -6.55 -10.22 -6.08
C LEU A 49 -7.39 -11.35 -6.68
N LYS A 50 -7.07 -12.61 -6.36
CA LYS A 50 -7.86 -13.76 -6.80
C LYS A 50 -9.29 -13.63 -6.25
N GLY A 51 -10.25 -13.41 -7.16
CA GLY A 51 -11.66 -13.19 -6.82
C GLY A 51 -12.11 -11.73 -6.73
N MET A 52 -11.21 -10.75 -6.91
CA MET A 52 -11.54 -9.33 -7.06
C MET A 52 -11.17 -8.80 -8.46
N PRO A 53 -11.86 -7.75 -8.95
CA PRO A 53 -11.44 -7.05 -10.16
C PRO A 53 -10.08 -6.35 -9.97
N SER A 54 -9.41 -6.02 -11.06
CA SER A 54 -8.20 -5.20 -11.03
C SER A 54 -8.50 -3.78 -10.56
N ILE A 55 -7.71 -3.29 -9.61
CA ILE A 55 -7.82 -1.97 -9.00
C ILE A 55 -6.53 -1.21 -9.32
N LYS A 56 -6.70 0.00 -9.86
CA LYS A 56 -5.60 0.95 -10.06
C LYS A 56 -5.55 1.89 -8.88
N LEU A 57 -4.46 1.88 -8.12
CA LEU A 57 -4.17 2.83 -7.05
C LEU A 57 -3.15 3.86 -7.52
N LYS A 58 -3.35 5.13 -7.13
CA LYS A 58 -2.40 6.22 -7.33
C LYS A 58 -2.02 6.81 -5.98
N LEU A 59 -0.84 7.41 -5.91
CA LEU A 59 -0.43 8.21 -4.77
C LEU A 59 -1.42 9.37 -4.55
N GLY A 60 -2.01 9.41 -3.36
CA GLY A 60 -2.95 10.44 -2.94
C GLY A 60 -2.28 11.40 -1.96
N SER A 61 -2.34 11.07 -0.67
CA SER A 61 -1.76 11.86 0.41
C SER A 61 -0.59 11.13 1.05
N LEU A 62 0.50 11.84 1.25
CA LEU A 62 1.75 11.31 1.78
C LEU A 62 2.16 12.16 2.99
N GLU A 63 2.16 11.56 4.18
CA GLU A 63 2.57 12.19 5.43
C GLU A 63 3.85 11.51 5.96
N LYS A 64 5.01 12.00 5.53
CA LYS A 64 6.31 11.49 5.99
C LYS A 64 6.49 11.70 7.49
N PRO A 65 6.91 10.69 8.28
CA PRO A 65 7.06 9.25 8.02
C PRO A 65 5.94 8.39 8.63
N THR A 66 4.78 8.97 8.90
CA THR A 66 3.74 8.37 9.76
C THR A 66 2.59 7.75 8.96
N LYS A 67 2.28 8.24 7.76
CA LYS A 67 1.11 7.78 7.00
C LYS A 67 1.23 7.94 5.50
N ILE A 68 0.80 6.93 4.77
CA ILE A 68 0.72 6.94 3.30
C ILE A 68 -0.71 6.59 2.90
N VAL A 69 -1.31 7.38 2.01
CA VAL A 69 -2.66 7.17 1.50
C VAL A 69 -2.61 7.08 -0.01
N LEU A 70 -2.94 5.90 -0.50
CA LEU A 70 -3.16 5.62 -1.91
C LEU A 70 -4.67 5.64 -2.16
N VAL A 71 -5.08 6.23 -3.27
CA VAL A 71 -6.49 6.34 -3.66
C VAL A 71 -6.69 5.68 -5.00
N SER A 72 -7.85 5.09 -5.23
CA SER A 72 -8.16 4.47 -6.51
C SER A 72 -8.24 5.52 -7.61
N ALA A 73 -7.67 5.19 -8.77
CA ALA A 73 -7.79 5.98 -9.98
C ALA A 73 -9.02 5.58 -10.81
N SER A 74 -9.94 4.80 -10.23
CA SER A 74 -11.12 4.28 -10.92
C SER A 74 -12.39 4.85 -10.28
N ASP A 75 -13.20 5.56 -11.06
CA ASP A 75 -14.44 6.19 -10.60
C ASP A 75 -15.52 5.16 -10.18
N LYS A 76 -15.40 3.92 -10.64
CA LYS A 76 -16.39 2.86 -10.38
C LYS A 76 -16.28 2.25 -8.99
N PHE A 77 -15.14 2.38 -8.32
CA PHE A 77 -14.92 1.82 -6.99
C PHE A 77 -14.08 2.79 -6.15
N PRO A 78 -14.68 3.51 -5.17
CA PRO A 78 -13.94 4.32 -4.23
C PRO A 78 -13.17 3.39 -3.28
N PHE A 79 -11.89 3.21 -3.55
CA PHE A 79 -11.00 2.36 -2.77
C PHE A 79 -9.78 3.18 -2.35
N SER A 80 -9.41 3.11 -1.08
CA SER A 80 -8.24 3.80 -0.55
C SER A 80 -7.44 2.85 0.30
N LEU A 81 -6.13 2.82 0.10
CA LEU A 81 -5.20 2.04 0.90
C LEU A 81 -4.41 3.00 1.78
N THR A 82 -4.63 2.91 3.08
CA THR A 82 -3.94 3.71 4.08
C THR A 82 -2.92 2.83 4.79
N ALA A 83 -1.65 3.21 4.72
CA ALA A 83 -0.57 2.60 5.46
C ALA A 83 -0.17 3.53 6.61
N ASP A 84 -0.56 3.18 7.83
CA ASP A 84 -0.12 3.84 9.05
C ASP A 84 1.19 3.20 9.52
N ILE A 85 2.23 4.02 9.69
CA ILE A 85 3.53 3.61 10.19
C ILE A 85 3.58 3.98 11.67
N VAL A 86 3.55 2.97 12.53
CA VAL A 86 3.64 3.13 13.98
C VAL A 86 5.02 2.68 14.42
N GLU A 87 5.75 3.58 15.06
CA GLU A 87 6.99 3.22 15.74
C GLU A 87 6.64 2.39 16.97
N LEU A 88 7.01 1.11 16.95
CA LEU A 88 6.86 0.22 18.10
C LEU A 88 8.05 0.47 19.03
N ASP A 89 7.91 1.48 19.89
CA ASP A 89 8.80 1.67 21.02
C ASP A 89 8.66 0.44 21.93
N SER A 90 9.67 -0.43 21.89
CA SER A 90 9.73 -1.57 22.80
C SER A 90 10.15 -1.03 24.16
N ALA A 91 9.16 -0.74 25.00
CA ALA A 91 9.33 -0.45 26.42
C ALA A 91 9.95 -1.65 27.17
#